data_AF-A0A2P4P6M3-F1
#
_entry.id   AF-A0A2P4P6M3-F1
#
_cell.length_a   1.000
_cell.length_b   1.000
_cell.length_c   1.000
_cell.angle_alpha   90.00
_cell.angle_beta   90.00
_cell.angle_gamma   90.00
#
_symmetry.space_group_name_H-M   'P 1'
#
loop_
_entity.id
_entity.type
_entity.pdbx_description
1 polymer ?
#
loop_
_entity_poly.entity_id
_entity_poly.type
_entity_poly.pdbx_seq_one_letter_code
_entity_poly.pdbx_strand_id
1 'polypeptide(L)'
;NFSNIQYLAKGGYGEVYLANWDEGMITCWIDEFKDWFRDSGQKVVLKSLFDSKNKIKEFLDELRLQVKSFDTAGTLGITLCFGITRNPKDGNFMMVMQYGPWGSLRKYLDKKFKILVWHKKLDILCDIIRGILSIHRAGLTHRDLHGGNIVMDKNYTRITDFGLSKLVVKESSSKKNKIFGVLPFVAPEVLCGNDYNKPADIYSFGIIMNEMATGIPPFNDIPHDSGLALQIMNGLRPNINKKLTPQLIIDLIKQVKSHGFSGS
;
A
#
# COMPACT_ATOMS: atom_id res chain seq x y z
N ASN A 1 -21.26 -16.04 -7.19
CA ASN A 1 -21.16 -15.08 -8.33
C ASN A 1 -19.71 -14.76 -8.69
N PHE A 2 -18.76 -15.64 -8.35
CA PHE A 2 -17.36 -15.51 -8.75
C PHE A 2 -16.96 -16.76 -9.52
N SER A 3 -16.33 -16.60 -10.67
CA SER A 3 -15.85 -17.68 -11.52
C SER A 3 -14.35 -17.53 -11.80
N ASN A 4 -13.72 -18.58 -12.34
CA ASN A 4 -12.29 -18.60 -12.70
C ASN A 4 -11.37 -18.12 -11.57
N ILE A 5 -11.59 -18.60 -10.35
CA ILE A 5 -10.81 -18.20 -9.17
C ILE A 5 -9.39 -18.78 -9.28
N GLN A 6 -8.39 -17.90 -9.30
CA GLN A 6 -6.98 -18.24 -9.45
C GLN A 6 -6.19 -17.68 -8.26
N TYR A 7 -5.34 -18.50 -7.64
CA TYR A 7 -4.40 -18.01 -6.63
C TYR A 7 -3.40 -17.04 -7.27
N LEU A 8 -3.21 -15.87 -6.65
CA LEU A 8 -2.26 -14.85 -7.11
C LEU A 8 -1.02 -14.79 -6.23
N ALA A 9 -1.20 -14.73 -4.91
CA ALA A 9 -0.10 -14.50 -3.98
C ALA A 9 -0.51 -14.83 -2.54
N LYS A 10 0.51 -15.04 -1.72
CA LYS A 10 0.42 -15.13 -0.26
C LYS A 10 1.20 -13.97 0.33
N GLY A 11 0.51 -13.16 1.15
CA GLY A 11 1.10 -12.07 1.93
C GLY A 11 1.43 -12.53 3.35
N GLY A 12 1.87 -11.58 4.19
CA GLY A 12 2.17 -11.85 5.59
C GLY A 12 0.94 -12.21 6.43
N TYR A 13 -0.24 -11.72 6.04
CA TYR A 13 -1.48 -11.81 6.82
C TYR A 13 -2.59 -12.59 6.11
N GLY A 14 -2.35 -13.07 4.90
CA GLY A 14 -3.40 -13.72 4.13
C GLY A 14 -3.00 -14.16 2.74
N GLU A 15 -4.01 -14.53 1.96
CA GLU A 15 -3.89 -14.99 0.59
C GLU A 15 -4.76 -14.15 -0.33
N VAL A 16 -4.33 -14.04 -1.58
CA VAL A 16 -4.93 -13.18 -2.57
C VAL A 16 -5.26 -14.02 -3.80
N TYR A 17 -6.49 -13.88 -4.29
CA TYR A 17 -7.00 -14.61 -5.44
C TYR A 17 -7.54 -13.62 -6.48
N LEU A 18 -7.39 -13.95 -7.76
CA LEU A 18 -8.06 -13.28 -8.87
C LEU A 18 -9.36 -14.02 -9.17
N ALA A 19 -10.45 -13.30 -9.42
CA ALA A 19 -11.69 -13.91 -9.86
C ALA A 19 -12.37 -13.03 -10.91
N ASN A 20 -13.17 -13.66 -11.76
CA ASN A 20 -14.19 -12.95 -12.53
C ASN A 20 -15.40 -12.72 -11.61
N TRP A 21 -15.95 -11.50 -11.60
CA TRP A 21 -17.21 -11.18 -10.93
C TRP A 21 -18.32 -11.18 -11.97
N ASP A 22 -19.04 -12.31 -12.05
CA ASP A 22 -19.97 -12.57 -13.16
C ASP A 22 -21.11 -11.55 -13.21
N GLU A 23 -21.70 -11.24 -12.06
CA GLU A 23 -22.77 -10.24 -11.94
C GLU A 23 -22.26 -8.81 -11.86
N GLY A 24 -21.01 -8.60 -11.46
CA GLY A 24 -20.43 -7.26 -11.35
C GLY A 24 -20.94 -6.40 -10.19
N MET A 25 -20.39 -5.19 -10.13
CA MET A 25 -20.67 -4.19 -9.10
C MET A 25 -22.02 -3.52 -9.35
N ILE A 26 -22.83 -3.36 -8.29
CA ILE A 26 -24.04 -2.53 -8.34
C ILE A 26 -23.63 -1.07 -8.51
N THR A 27 -24.19 -0.40 -9.51
CA THR A 27 -23.86 1.00 -9.83
C THR A 27 -25.00 1.95 -9.49
N CYS A 28 -26.23 1.61 -9.85
CA CYS A 28 -27.42 2.40 -9.51
C CYS A 28 -28.69 1.54 -9.54
N TRP A 29 -29.76 2.05 -8.93
CA TRP A 29 -31.10 1.52 -9.09
C TRP A 29 -31.75 2.13 -10.33
N ILE A 30 -32.41 1.32 -11.16
CA ILE A 30 -33.20 1.82 -12.30
C ILE A 30 -34.68 1.62 -12.02
N ASP A 31 -35.38 2.73 -11.81
CA ASP A 31 -36.80 2.71 -11.45
C ASP A 31 -37.71 2.11 -12.51
N GLU A 32 -37.37 2.26 -13.79
CA GLU A 32 -38.14 1.72 -14.92
C GLU A 32 -38.15 0.18 -14.93
N PHE A 33 -37.01 -0.43 -14.60
CA PHE A 33 -36.87 -1.89 -14.56
C PHE A 33 -37.15 -2.48 -13.18
N LYS A 34 -37.28 -1.64 -12.15
CA LYS A 34 -37.36 -2.05 -10.73
C LYS A 34 -36.24 -3.03 -10.37
N ASP A 35 -35.04 -2.74 -10.87
CA ASP A 35 -33.87 -3.59 -10.68
C ASP A 35 -32.58 -2.76 -10.54
N TRP A 36 -31.55 -3.40 -9.97
CA TRP A 36 -30.22 -2.82 -9.80
C TRP A 36 -29.39 -3.01 -11.06
N PHE A 37 -28.90 -1.90 -11.63
CA PHE A 37 -27.93 -1.95 -12.71
C PHE A 37 -26.57 -2.37 -12.19
N ARG A 38 -25.94 -3.31 -12.91
CA ARG A 38 -24.63 -3.85 -12.55
C ARG A 38 -23.65 -3.75 -13.70
N ASP A 39 -22.42 -3.39 -13.37
CA ASP A 39 -21.30 -3.39 -14.32
C ASP A 39 -20.62 -4.77 -14.29
N SER A 40 -21.10 -5.66 -15.17
CA SER A 40 -20.73 -7.09 -15.22
C SER A 40 -19.40 -7.37 -15.91
N GLY A 41 -18.85 -8.56 -15.69
CA GLY A 41 -17.62 -9.01 -16.36
C GLY A 41 -16.33 -8.38 -15.85
N GLN A 42 -16.37 -7.71 -14.69
CA GLN A 42 -15.19 -7.15 -14.06
C GLN A 42 -14.34 -8.23 -13.38
N LYS A 43 -13.01 -8.07 -13.43
CA LYS A 43 -12.10 -8.85 -12.60
C LYS A 43 -11.93 -8.20 -11.24
N VAL A 44 -11.91 -9.01 -10.20
CA VAL A 44 -11.74 -8.57 -8.81
C VAL A 44 -10.65 -9.38 -8.13
N VAL A 45 -10.11 -8.79 -7.06
CA VAL A 45 -9.22 -9.46 -6.13
C VAL A 45 -10.02 -9.91 -4.92
N LEU A 46 -9.88 -11.17 -4.53
CA LEU A 46 -10.41 -11.69 -3.27
C LEU A 46 -9.24 -11.81 -2.28
N LYS A 47 -9.21 -10.95 -1.27
CA LYS A 47 -8.20 -10.98 -0.21
C LYS A 47 -8.76 -11.70 1.02
N SER A 48 -8.24 -12.88 1.31
CA SER A 48 -8.55 -13.68 2.50
C SER A 48 -7.52 -13.40 3.59
N LEU A 49 -7.94 -13.09 4.82
CA LEU A 49 -7.03 -13.02 5.96
C LEU A 49 -6.96 -14.38 6.66
N PHE A 50 -5.79 -14.77 7.17
CA PHE A 50 -5.62 -16.05 7.85
C PHE A 50 -6.53 -16.14 9.08
N ASP A 51 -7.28 -17.23 9.15
CA ASP A 51 -8.18 -17.53 10.27
C ASP A 51 -9.22 -16.43 10.55
N SER A 52 -9.62 -15.68 9.51
CA SER A 52 -10.55 -14.55 9.65
C SER A 52 -11.93 -14.95 10.18
N LYS A 53 -12.33 -16.22 10.05
CA LYS A 53 -13.55 -16.75 10.67
C LYS A 53 -13.54 -16.69 12.20
N ASN A 54 -12.38 -16.89 12.81
CA ASN A 54 -12.17 -16.83 14.25
C ASN A 54 -11.67 -15.44 14.69
N LYS A 55 -11.05 -14.69 13.77
CA LYS A 55 -10.50 -13.34 13.98
C LYS A 55 -11.31 -12.26 13.28
N ILE A 56 -12.64 -12.33 13.38
CA ILE A 56 -13.54 -11.41 12.68
C ILE A 56 -13.27 -9.94 13.01
N LYS A 57 -12.84 -9.64 14.25
CA LYS A 57 -12.50 -8.28 14.68
C LYS A 57 -11.33 -7.71 13.88
N GLU A 58 -10.24 -8.48 13.71
CA GLU A 58 -9.06 -8.05 12.95
C GLU A 58 -9.43 -7.78 11.48
N PHE A 59 -10.28 -8.65 10.90
CA PHE A 59 -10.80 -8.46 9.54
C PHE A 59 -11.66 -7.20 9.40
N LEU A 60 -12.60 -6.97 10.32
CA LEU A 60 -13.46 -5.80 10.30
C LEU A 60 -12.68 -4.51 10.59
N ASP A 61 -11.66 -4.56 11.44
CA ASP A 61 -10.77 -3.44 11.72
C ASP A 61 -10.01 -3.03 10.45
N GLU A 62 -9.40 -3.98 9.72
CA GLU A 62 -8.72 -3.67 8.44
C GLU A 62 -9.68 -3.04 7.42
N LEU A 63 -10.84 -3.65 7.21
CA LEU A 63 -11.86 -3.13 6.30
C LEU A 63 -12.29 -1.71 6.68
N ARG A 64 -12.55 -1.47 7.97
CA ARG A 64 -12.95 -0.16 8.49
C ARG A 64 -11.89 0.90 8.23
N LEU A 65 -10.60 0.58 8.43
CA LEU A 65 -9.50 1.51 8.22
C LEU A 65 -9.34 1.89 6.74
N GLN A 66 -9.51 0.92 5.83
CA GLN A 66 -9.50 1.16 4.40
C GLN A 66 -10.67 2.06 3.97
N VAL A 67 -11.89 1.74 4.40
CA VAL A 67 -13.10 2.54 4.09
C VAL A 67 -12.97 3.98 4.62
N LYS A 68 -12.48 4.15 5.85
CA LYS A 68 -12.26 5.48 6.44
C LYS A 68 -11.26 6.32 5.62
N SER A 69 -10.22 5.69 5.08
CA SER A 69 -9.22 6.36 4.26
C SER A 69 -9.76 6.78 2.90
N PHE A 70 -10.73 6.04 2.36
CA PHE A 70 -11.37 6.32 1.08
C PHE A 70 -12.27 7.55 1.13
N ASP A 71 -13.08 7.67 2.18
CA ASP A 71 -14.10 8.73 2.34
C ASP A 71 -13.52 10.17 2.34
N THR A 72 -12.23 10.31 2.69
CA THR A 72 -11.63 11.63 2.93
C THR A 72 -11.04 12.30 1.67
N ALA A 73 -10.99 11.63 0.52
CA ALA A 73 -10.20 12.10 -0.62
C ALA A 73 -10.84 12.00 -2.01
N GLY A 74 -12.03 11.41 -2.12
CA GLY A 74 -12.49 10.98 -3.43
C GLY A 74 -11.57 9.91 -4.03
N THR A 75 -11.99 9.33 -5.14
CA THR A 75 -11.74 7.93 -5.48
C THR A 75 -10.33 7.56 -5.97
N LEU A 76 -9.32 8.43 -5.87
CA LEU A 76 -8.14 8.35 -6.75
C LEU A 76 -6.90 7.64 -6.17
N GLY A 77 -6.70 7.62 -4.84
CA GLY A 77 -5.43 7.16 -4.24
C GLY A 77 -5.48 5.84 -3.47
N ILE A 78 -6.67 5.29 -3.18
CA ILE A 78 -6.86 4.09 -2.36
C ILE A 78 -7.60 3.02 -3.17
N THR A 79 -7.24 1.76 -3.00
CA THR A 79 -7.92 0.62 -3.63
C THR A 79 -9.36 0.52 -3.14
N LEU A 80 -10.31 0.27 -4.05
CA LEU A 80 -11.72 0.08 -3.68
C LEU A 80 -11.92 -1.29 -3.04
N CYS A 81 -12.70 -1.33 -1.96
CA CYS A 81 -13.33 -2.54 -1.46
C CYS A 81 -14.80 -2.49 -1.83
N PHE A 82 -15.24 -3.42 -2.68
CA PHE A 82 -16.62 -3.52 -3.15
C PHE A 82 -17.53 -4.24 -2.16
N GLY A 83 -16.96 -5.01 -1.23
CA GLY A 83 -17.72 -5.72 -0.21
C GLY A 83 -16.96 -6.89 0.40
N ILE A 84 -17.71 -7.75 1.06
CA ILE A 84 -17.22 -8.93 1.76
C ILE A 84 -17.85 -10.17 1.13
N THR A 85 -17.08 -11.24 1.05
CA THR A 85 -17.58 -12.58 0.72
C THR A 85 -16.97 -13.60 1.69
N ARG A 86 -17.34 -14.86 1.55
CA ARG A 86 -16.83 -15.96 2.37
C ARG A 86 -16.29 -17.06 1.46
N ASN A 87 -15.12 -17.59 1.80
CA ASN A 87 -14.56 -18.73 1.11
C ASN A 87 -15.36 -19.98 1.51
N PRO A 88 -16.01 -20.68 0.55
CA PRO A 88 -16.84 -21.84 0.85
C PRO A 88 -16.03 -23.04 1.36
N LYS A 89 -14.70 -23.09 1.10
CA LYS A 89 -13.86 -24.23 1.47
C LYS A 89 -13.48 -24.24 2.96
N ASP A 90 -13.12 -23.10 3.52
CA ASP A 90 -12.58 -22.98 4.89
C ASP A 90 -13.43 -22.09 5.81
N GLY A 91 -14.41 -21.38 5.25
CA GLY A 91 -15.29 -20.46 5.95
C GLY A 91 -14.67 -19.10 6.29
N ASN A 92 -13.47 -18.77 5.79
CA ASN A 92 -12.82 -17.50 6.03
C ASN A 92 -13.51 -16.36 5.26
N PHE A 93 -13.63 -15.19 5.89
CA PHE A 93 -14.05 -13.96 5.24
C PHE A 93 -12.99 -13.45 4.28
N MET A 94 -13.43 -12.92 3.15
CA MET A 94 -12.60 -12.31 2.12
C MET A 94 -13.13 -10.94 1.74
N MET A 95 -12.24 -9.97 1.53
CA MET A 95 -12.58 -8.68 0.93
C MET A 95 -12.62 -8.82 -0.59
N VAL A 96 -13.67 -8.28 -1.22
CA VAL A 96 -13.78 -8.15 -2.68
C VAL A 96 -13.22 -6.79 -3.06
N MET A 97 -12.10 -6.76 -3.77
CA MET A 97 -11.30 -5.56 -4.00
C MET A 97 -11.07 -5.31 -5.49
N GLN A 98 -10.82 -4.04 -5.83
CA GLN A 98 -10.46 -3.65 -7.19
C GLN A 98 -9.17 -4.35 -7.65
N TYR A 99 -9.21 -4.89 -8.87
CA TYR A 99 -8.07 -5.53 -9.51
C TYR A 99 -7.21 -4.52 -10.26
N GLY A 100 -5.90 -4.49 -9.96
CA GLY A 100 -4.91 -3.78 -10.77
C GLY A 100 -4.29 -4.70 -11.83
N PRO A 101 -4.64 -4.58 -13.11
CA PRO A 101 -4.15 -5.47 -14.17
C PRO A 101 -2.64 -5.40 -14.38
N TRP A 102 -2.00 -4.31 -13.97
CA TRP A 102 -0.55 -4.13 -14.08
C TRP A 102 0.21 -4.65 -12.86
N GLY A 103 -0.49 -5.20 -11.86
CA GLY A 103 0.08 -5.76 -10.65
C GLY A 103 0.56 -4.67 -9.67
N SER A 104 1.49 -5.03 -8.79
CA SER A 104 2.10 -4.07 -7.88
C SER A 104 3.08 -3.14 -8.60
N LEU A 105 3.33 -1.94 -8.06
CA LEU A 105 4.31 -1.00 -8.59
C LEU A 105 5.68 -1.64 -8.76
N ARG A 106 6.10 -2.49 -7.81
CA ARG A 106 7.36 -3.24 -7.88
C ARG A 106 7.42 -4.12 -9.14
N LYS A 107 6.40 -4.95 -9.37
CA LYS A 107 6.30 -5.82 -10.55
C LYS A 107 6.17 -5.02 -11.84
N TYR A 108 5.51 -3.86 -11.78
CA TYR A 108 5.38 -2.95 -12.91
C TYR A 108 6.74 -2.37 -13.32
N LEU A 109 7.54 -1.89 -12.36
CA LEU A 109 8.88 -1.38 -12.62
C LEU A 109 9.80 -2.45 -13.19
N ASP A 110 9.76 -3.68 -12.68
CA ASP A 110 10.57 -4.78 -13.21
C ASP A 110 10.35 -5.00 -14.71
N LYS A 111 9.11 -4.79 -15.18
CA LYS A 111 8.73 -5.01 -16.58
C LYS A 111 8.84 -3.77 -17.46
N LYS A 112 8.58 -2.59 -16.92
CA LYS A 112 8.30 -1.37 -17.70
C LYS A 112 9.30 -0.24 -17.46
N PHE A 113 10.19 -0.34 -16.48
CA PHE A 113 11.08 0.76 -16.11
C PHE A 113 11.87 1.36 -17.29
N LYS A 114 12.41 0.52 -18.18
CA LYS A 114 13.23 0.95 -19.33
C LYS A 114 12.50 1.87 -20.31
N ILE A 115 11.16 1.76 -20.39
CA ILE A 115 10.33 2.56 -21.29
C ILE A 115 9.50 3.63 -20.55
N LEU A 116 9.63 3.69 -19.22
CA LEU A 116 8.83 4.58 -18.39
C LEU A 116 9.45 5.97 -18.35
N VAL A 117 8.82 6.92 -19.04
CA VAL A 117 9.24 8.32 -19.07
C VAL A 117 8.88 9.07 -17.78
N TRP A 118 9.61 10.14 -17.47
CA TRP A 118 9.45 10.87 -16.21
C TRP A 118 8.05 11.46 -15.99
N HIS A 119 7.35 11.92 -17.02
CA HIS A 119 5.99 12.42 -16.82
C HIS A 119 5.07 11.34 -16.22
N LYS A 120 5.16 10.08 -16.72
CA LYS A 120 4.40 8.95 -16.16
C LYS A 120 4.85 8.58 -14.76
N LYS A 121 6.16 8.68 -14.48
CA LYS A 121 6.66 8.48 -13.10
C LYS A 121 6.06 9.51 -12.14
N LEU A 122 5.96 10.77 -12.57
CA LEU A 122 5.36 11.84 -11.79
C LEU A 122 3.86 11.63 -11.58
N ASP A 123 3.11 11.21 -12.61
CA ASP A 123 1.69 10.87 -12.48
C ASP A 123 1.48 9.81 -11.39
N ILE A 124 2.28 8.74 -11.42
CA ILE A 124 2.26 7.65 -10.42
C ILE A 124 2.57 8.18 -9.01
N LEU A 125 3.63 8.99 -8.87
CA LEU A 125 4.02 9.57 -7.58
C LEU A 125 2.95 10.53 -7.03
N CYS A 126 2.30 11.29 -7.90
CA CYS A 126 1.18 12.17 -7.55
C CYS A 126 -0.02 11.39 -7.01
N ASP A 127 -0.36 10.26 -7.62
CA ASP A 127 -1.44 9.41 -7.14
C ASP A 127 -1.12 8.76 -5.80
N ILE A 128 0.12 8.29 -5.62
CA ILE A 128 0.58 7.73 -4.34
C ILE A 128 0.50 8.79 -3.23
N ILE A 129 1.04 10.00 -3.44
CA ILE A 129 1.02 11.03 -2.39
C ILE A 129 -0.41 11.52 -2.08
N ARG A 130 -1.32 11.51 -3.06
CA ARG A 130 -2.75 11.73 -2.82
C ARG A 130 -3.32 10.65 -1.91
N GLY A 131 -3.02 9.37 -2.17
CA GLY A 131 -3.42 8.27 -1.29
C GLY A 131 -2.89 8.41 0.14
N ILE A 132 -1.61 8.77 0.30
CA ILE A 132 -1.00 9.03 1.61
C ILE A 132 -1.72 10.17 2.32
N LEU A 133 -2.00 11.27 1.62
CA LEU A 133 -2.75 12.40 2.15
C LEU A 133 -4.14 11.97 2.66
N SER A 134 -4.83 11.08 1.95
CA SER A 134 -6.12 10.53 2.39
C SER A 134 -6.01 9.79 3.72
N ILE A 135 -5.04 8.89 3.83
CA ILE A 135 -4.76 8.11 5.05
C ILE A 135 -4.46 9.07 6.21
N HIS A 136 -3.62 10.07 5.97
CA HIS A 136 -3.22 11.03 6.99
C HIS A 136 -4.37 11.94 7.42
N ARG A 137 -5.26 12.35 6.51
CA ARG A 137 -6.47 13.13 6.84
C ARG A 137 -7.49 12.30 7.64
N ALA A 138 -7.57 11.00 7.39
CA ALA A 138 -8.33 10.06 8.21
C ALA A 138 -7.73 9.85 9.63
N GLY A 139 -6.60 10.50 9.95
CA GLY A 139 -5.90 10.37 11.22
C GLY A 139 -5.14 9.05 11.36
N LEU A 140 -4.81 8.41 10.24
CA LEU A 140 -4.16 7.11 10.17
C LEU A 140 -2.69 7.25 9.72
N THR A 141 -1.91 6.21 10.02
CA THR A 141 -0.65 5.89 9.34
C THR A 141 -0.76 4.53 8.68
N HIS A 142 -0.14 4.37 7.51
CA HIS A 142 -0.16 3.12 6.76
C HIS A 142 0.81 2.09 7.35
N ARG A 143 2.01 2.53 7.73
CA ARG A 143 3.07 1.75 8.41
C ARG A 143 3.77 0.67 7.58
N ASP A 144 3.24 0.32 6.42
CA ASP A 144 3.85 -0.64 5.50
C ASP A 144 3.77 -0.17 4.04
N LEU A 145 4.16 1.08 3.77
CA LEU A 145 4.19 1.61 2.41
C LEU A 145 5.45 1.14 1.68
N HIS A 146 5.27 0.41 0.59
CA HIS A 146 6.32 0.03 -0.33
C HIS A 146 5.73 -0.30 -1.70
N GLY A 147 6.56 -0.45 -2.74
CA GLY A 147 6.11 -0.75 -4.10
C GLY A 147 5.29 -2.05 -4.25
N GLY A 148 5.25 -2.92 -3.23
CA GLY A 148 4.40 -4.12 -3.18
C GLY A 148 2.96 -3.83 -2.76
N ASN A 149 2.75 -2.83 -1.89
CA ASN A 149 1.44 -2.39 -1.39
C ASN A 149 0.87 -1.20 -2.19
N ILE A 150 1.42 -0.98 -3.39
CA ILE A 150 0.91 -0.03 -4.38
C ILE A 150 0.49 -0.82 -5.60
N VAL A 151 -0.77 -0.71 -5.99
CA VAL A 151 -1.38 -1.44 -7.11
C VAL A 151 -1.57 -0.50 -8.30
N MET A 152 -1.21 -1.01 -9.47
CA MET A 152 -1.27 -0.32 -10.74
C MET A 152 -2.57 -0.68 -11.48
N ASP A 153 -3.52 0.23 -11.47
CA ASP A 153 -4.76 0.17 -12.26
C ASP A 153 -4.49 0.68 -13.69
N LYS A 154 -5.44 0.52 -14.62
CA LYS A 154 -5.32 1.00 -16.01
C LYS A 154 -5.00 2.49 -16.08
N ASN A 155 -5.65 3.29 -15.24
CA ASN A 155 -5.61 4.75 -15.30
C ASN A 155 -5.05 5.40 -14.02
N TYR A 156 -4.90 4.65 -12.93
CA TYR A 156 -4.58 5.20 -11.60
C TYR A 156 -3.60 4.32 -10.84
N THR A 157 -2.90 4.93 -9.89
CA THR A 157 -2.09 4.20 -8.91
C THR A 157 -2.75 4.27 -7.54
N ARG A 158 -2.91 3.12 -6.87
CA ARG A 158 -3.70 3.02 -5.63
C ARG A 158 -2.94 2.31 -4.52
N ILE A 159 -3.02 2.84 -3.31
CA ILE A 159 -2.50 2.21 -2.10
C ILE A 159 -3.47 1.12 -1.63
N THR A 160 -2.91 -0.01 -1.20
CA THR A 160 -3.65 -1.17 -0.68
C THR A 160 -2.99 -1.71 0.58
N ASP A 161 -3.64 -2.70 1.19
CA ASP A 161 -3.14 -3.45 2.36
C ASP A 161 -3.08 -2.64 3.66
N PHE A 162 -4.24 -2.49 4.29
CA PHE A 162 -4.41 -1.73 5.52
C PHE A 162 -4.21 -2.58 6.79
N GLY A 163 -3.76 -3.83 6.68
CA GLY A 163 -3.66 -4.76 7.82
C GLY A 163 -2.72 -4.29 8.93
N LEU A 164 -1.75 -3.43 8.60
CA LEU A 164 -0.84 -2.79 9.56
C LEU A 164 -1.20 -1.33 9.87
N SER A 165 -2.21 -0.77 9.22
CA SER A 165 -2.61 0.62 9.43
C SER A 165 -3.18 0.83 10.84
N LYS A 166 -2.99 2.03 11.38
CA LYS A 166 -3.54 2.37 12.71
C LYS A 166 -3.78 3.86 12.87
N LEU A 167 -4.68 4.20 13.79
CA LEU A 167 -4.86 5.57 14.27
C LEU A 167 -3.57 6.09 14.89
N VAL A 168 -3.26 7.36 14.59
CA VAL A 168 -2.23 8.13 15.29
C VAL A 168 -2.83 8.55 16.63
N VAL A 169 -2.81 7.65 17.61
CA VAL A 169 -3.21 7.95 18.99
C VAL A 169 -1.96 8.32 19.78
N LYS A 170 -1.99 9.46 20.47
CA LYS A 170 -0.98 9.84 21.48
C LYS A 170 -1.22 9.05 22.76
N GLU A 171 -1.08 7.73 22.71
CA GLU A 171 -1.10 6.94 23.94
C GLU A 171 0.33 6.63 24.36
N SER A 172 0.65 6.99 25.60
CA SER A 172 1.86 6.65 26.32
C SER A 172 1.91 5.14 26.59
N SER A 173 2.13 4.33 25.55
CA SER A 173 2.34 2.90 25.74
C SER A 173 3.80 2.66 26.12
N SER A 174 4.04 2.30 27.37
CA SER A 174 5.34 1.92 27.95
C SER A 174 5.92 0.61 27.41
N LYS A 175 5.31 0.01 26.37
CA LYS A 175 5.81 -1.21 25.71
C LYS A 175 6.54 -0.80 24.43
N LYS A 176 7.79 -1.26 24.26
CA LYS A 176 8.54 -1.14 23.01
C LYS A 176 7.63 -1.58 21.85
N ASN A 177 7.37 -0.67 20.92
CA ASN A 177 6.52 -0.98 19.77
C ASN A 177 7.22 -2.01 18.89
N LYS A 178 6.50 -3.08 18.54
CA LYS A 178 6.99 -4.06 17.57
C LYS A 178 7.16 -3.36 16.23
N ILE A 179 8.33 -3.52 15.62
CA ILE A 179 8.62 -2.99 14.28
C ILE A 179 7.95 -3.91 13.26
N PHE A 180 7.16 -3.32 12.37
CA PHE A 180 6.52 -3.99 11.24
C PHE A 180 7.03 -3.39 9.93
N GLY A 181 6.59 -3.98 8.80
CA GLY A 181 6.87 -3.49 7.46
C GLY A 181 8.20 -3.94 6.84
N VAL A 182 8.41 -3.53 5.59
CA VAL A 182 9.58 -3.93 4.78
C VAL A 182 10.79 -3.04 5.11
N LEU A 183 11.84 -3.62 5.68
CA LEU A 183 12.96 -2.92 6.35
C LEU A 183 13.49 -1.65 5.63
N PRO A 184 13.85 -1.65 4.34
CA PRO A 184 14.30 -0.44 3.63
C PRO A 184 13.34 0.76 3.70
N PHE A 185 12.03 0.49 3.82
CA PHE A 185 10.96 1.48 3.83
C PHE A 185 10.58 1.92 5.25
N VAL A 186 11.12 1.28 6.29
CA VAL A 186 10.86 1.63 7.70
C VAL A 186 11.71 2.85 8.07
N ALA A 187 11.05 3.87 8.64
CA ALA A 187 11.72 5.12 8.99
C ALA A 187 12.77 4.93 10.10
N PRO A 188 13.91 5.64 10.05
CA PRO A 188 14.98 5.51 11.04
C PRO A 188 14.50 5.75 12.48
N GLU A 189 13.61 6.72 12.71
CA GLU A 189 13.04 6.98 14.03
C GLU A 189 12.25 5.77 14.57
N VAL A 190 11.56 5.03 13.70
CA VAL A 190 10.83 3.82 14.07
C VAL A 190 11.80 2.67 14.37
N LEU A 191 12.88 2.55 13.60
CA LEU A 191 13.96 1.58 13.88
C LEU A 191 14.65 1.88 15.22
N CYS A 192 14.74 3.16 15.61
CA CYS A 192 15.20 3.59 16.94
C CYS A 192 14.20 3.31 18.07
N GLY A 193 13.01 2.78 17.76
CA GLY A 193 11.99 2.42 18.75
C GLY A 193 10.94 3.49 19.01
N ASN A 194 10.90 4.59 18.24
CA ASN A 194 9.82 5.56 18.31
C ASN A 194 8.54 5.00 17.66
N ASP A 195 7.41 5.61 18.02
CA ASP A 195 6.12 5.24 17.47
C ASP A 195 5.99 5.62 15.99
N TYR A 196 5.25 4.78 15.25
CA TYR A 196 4.83 5.10 13.89
C TYR A 196 4.00 6.38 13.86
N ASN A 197 4.45 7.33 13.04
CA ASN A 197 3.84 8.64 12.86
C ASN A 197 3.68 8.95 11.35
N LYS A 198 3.01 10.07 11.02
CA LYS A 198 2.80 10.49 9.63
C LYS A 198 4.12 10.70 8.86
N PRO A 199 5.15 11.34 9.44
CA PRO A 199 6.48 11.42 8.82
C PRO A 199 7.08 10.07 8.42
N ALA A 200 6.82 8.98 9.16
CA ALA A 200 7.31 7.65 8.79
C ALA A 200 6.76 7.16 7.44
N ASP A 201 5.49 7.43 7.12
CA ASP A 201 4.92 7.13 5.81
C ASP A 201 5.56 7.99 4.70
N ILE A 202 5.93 9.24 5.02
CA ILE A 202 6.66 10.13 4.08
C ILE A 202 8.08 9.64 3.85
N TYR A 203 8.72 9.06 4.87
CA TYR A 203 9.99 8.34 4.70
C TYR A 203 9.86 7.22 3.67
N SER A 204 8.87 6.34 3.86
CA SER A 204 8.60 5.26 2.90
C SER A 204 8.34 5.78 1.49
N PHE A 205 7.62 6.90 1.34
CA PHE A 205 7.42 7.56 0.05
C PHE A 205 8.72 8.03 -0.60
N GLY A 206 9.66 8.58 0.17
CA GLY A 206 11.00 8.94 -0.33
C GLY A 206 11.78 7.73 -0.88
N ILE A 207 11.64 6.57 -0.24
CA ILE A 207 12.23 5.32 -0.72
C ILE A 207 11.53 4.84 -2.00
N ILE A 208 10.20 4.97 -2.11
CA ILE A 208 9.45 4.69 -3.35
C ILE A 208 9.89 5.64 -4.48
N MET A 209 10.11 6.92 -4.20
CA MET A 209 10.65 7.88 -5.18
C MET A 209 12.03 7.47 -5.69
N ASN A 210 12.91 6.99 -4.80
CA ASN A 210 14.20 6.43 -5.20
C ASN A 210 14.04 5.19 -6.10
N GLU A 211 13.15 4.27 -5.70
CA GLU A 211 12.83 3.07 -6.46
C GLU A 211 12.28 3.40 -7.87
N MET A 212 11.46 4.45 -7.98
CA MET A 212 10.96 4.99 -9.26
C MET A 212 12.06 5.62 -10.12
N ALA A 213 13.06 6.23 -9.47
CA ALA A 213 14.18 6.86 -10.16
C ALA A 213 15.16 5.83 -10.73
N THR A 214 15.46 4.78 -9.97
CA THR A 214 16.48 3.77 -10.29
C THR A 214 15.91 2.53 -10.99
N GLY A 215 14.65 2.20 -10.71
CA GLY A 215 14.02 0.94 -11.12
C GLY A 215 14.48 -0.26 -10.30
N ILE A 216 15.34 -0.04 -9.31
CA ILE A 216 16.03 -1.07 -8.53
C ILE A 216 15.41 -1.11 -7.12
N PRO A 217 15.20 -2.30 -6.53
CA PRO A 217 14.80 -2.39 -5.13
C PRO A 217 15.82 -1.68 -4.21
N PRO A 218 15.37 -0.97 -3.16
CA PRO A 218 16.28 -0.27 -2.27
C PRO A 218 17.20 -1.25 -1.54
N PHE A 219 18.50 -0.96 -1.53
CA PHE A 219 19.55 -1.80 -0.91
C PHE A 219 19.61 -3.24 -1.46
N ASN A 220 19.37 -3.43 -2.76
CA ASN A 220 19.33 -4.75 -3.39
C ASN A 220 20.64 -5.58 -3.28
N ASP A 221 21.74 -4.94 -2.92
CA ASP A 221 23.07 -5.50 -2.73
C ASP A 221 23.42 -5.79 -1.26
N ILE A 222 22.54 -5.45 -0.31
CA ILE A 222 22.75 -5.60 1.14
C ILE A 222 21.70 -6.56 1.72
N PRO A 223 22.09 -7.50 2.59
CA PRO A 223 21.13 -8.30 3.34
C PRO A 223 20.16 -7.45 4.17
N HIS A 224 18.86 -7.74 4.10
CA HIS A 224 17.83 -7.01 4.85
C HIS A 224 17.73 -7.52 6.30
N ASP A 225 18.78 -7.30 7.07
CA ASP A 225 18.91 -7.75 8.45
C ASP A 225 19.12 -6.58 9.44
N SER A 226 19.44 -6.89 10.70
CA SER A 226 19.72 -5.88 11.72
C SER A 226 20.93 -5.00 11.39
N GLY A 227 21.87 -5.48 10.58
CA GLY A 227 23.01 -4.70 10.11
C GLY A 227 22.56 -3.56 9.19
N LEU A 228 21.68 -3.85 8.22
CA LEU A 228 21.08 -2.81 7.37
C LEU A 228 20.25 -1.82 8.22
N ALA A 229 19.49 -2.32 9.21
CA ALA A 229 18.72 -1.45 10.11
C ALA A 229 19.62 -0.42 10.81
N LEU A 230 20.74 -0.86 11.39
CA LEU A 230 21.71 0.03 12.04
C LEU A 230 22.32 1.05 11.08
N GLN A 231 22.63 0.63 9.84
CA GLN A 231 23.16 1.53 8.83
C GLN A 231 22.13 2.61 8.44
N ILE A 232 20.85 2.25 8.27
CA ILE A 232 19.76 3.19 7.98
C ILE A 232 19.59 4.19 9.15
N MET A 233 19.64 3.71 10.40
CA MET A 233 19.62 4.54 11.60
C MET A 233 20.78 5.54 11.63
N ASN A 234 21.95 5.13 11.15
CA ASN A 234 23.15 5.97 11.02
C ASN A 234 23.18 6.84 9.75
N GLY A 235 22.08 6.92 9.01
CA GLY A 235 21.95 7.83 7.87
C GLY A 235 22.24 7.22 6.50
N LEU A 236 22.44 5.90 6.40
CA LEU A 236 22.52 5.24 5.10
C LEU A 236 21.21 5.47 4.32
N ARG A 237 21.34 5.82 3.03
CA ARG A 237 20.22 6.01 2.11
C ARG A 237 20.50 5.28 0.80
N PRO A 238 19.44 4.86 0.06
CA PRO A 238 19.64 4.21 -1.23
C PRO A 238 20.34 5.13 -2.23
N ASN A 239 21.16 4.53 -3.10
CA ASN A 239 21.85 5.26 -4.15
C ASN A 239 20.87 5.89 -5.15
N ILE A 240 21.18 7.10 -5.64
CA ILE A 240 20.39 7.79 -6.66
C ILE A 240 21.25 7.95 -7.91
N ASN A 241 20.73 7.55 -9.07
CA ASN A 241 21.39 7.81 -10.34
C ASN A 241 21.17 9.28 -10.76
N LYS A 242 22.12 10.14 -10.37
CA LYS A 242 22.06 11.59 -10.64
C LYS A 242 22.06 11.94 -12.14
N LYS A 243 22.51 11.04 -13.01
CA LYS A 243 22.52 11.28 -14.48
C LYS A 243 21.15 11.08 -15.11
N LEU A 244 20.34 10.16 -14.57
CA LEU A 244 19.03 9.79 -15.12
C LEU A 244 17.86 10.40 -14.36
N THR A 245 18.12 11.03 -13.21
CA THR A 245 17.10 11.54 -12.29
C THR A 245 17.06 13.07 -12.34
N PRO A 246 15.91 13.69 -12.61
CA PRO A 246 15.75 15.14 -12.56
C PRO A 246 16.15 15.70 -11.20
N GLN A 247 16.85 16.84 -11.20
CA GLN A 247 17.39 17.43 -9.97
C GLN A 247 16.32 17.66 -8.89
N LEU A 248 15.13 18.12 -9.28
CA LEU A 248 13.99 18.28 -8.38
C LEU A 248 13.64 17.00 -7.62
N ILE A 249 13.69 15.83 -8.27
CA ILE A 249 13.39 14.55 -7.64
C ILE A 249 14.50 14.14 -6.68
N ILE A 250 15.77 14.40 -7.04
CA ILE A 250 16.92 14.18 -6.16
C ILE A 250 16.76 15.01 -4.89
N ASP A 251 16.37 16.27 -5.02
CA ASP A 251 16.22 17.20 -3.90
C ASP A 251 15.07 16.78 -2.99
N LEU A 252 13.93 16.39 -3.56
CA LEU A 252 12.80 15.85 -2.79
C LEU A 252 13.18 14.58 -2.01
N ILE A 253 13.86 13.61 -2.64
CA ILE A 253 14.30 12.38 -1.94
C ILE A 253 15.23 12.73 -0.76
N LYS A 254 16.11 13.72 -0.93
CA LYS A 254 17.03 14.15 0.14
C LYS A 254 16.35 14.97 1.24
N GLN A 255 15.23 15.63 0.95
CA GLN A 255 14.45 16.37 1.93
C GLN A 255 13.69 15.43 2.88
N VAL A 256 13.41 14.21 2.45
CA VAL A 256 12.87 13.14 3.29
C VAL A 256 13.95 12.69 4.28
N LYS A 257 14.15 13.51 5.31
CA LYS A 257 15.05 13.24 6.43
C LYS A 257 14.28 12.56 7.54
N SER A 258 14.94 11.64 8.23
CA SER A 258 14.51 11.20 9.55
C SER A 258 14.45 12.42 10.47
N HIS A 259 13.45 12.47 11.34
CA HIS A 259 13.50 13.37 12.49
C HIS A 259 14.66 12.88 13.36
N GLY A 260 15.84 13.47 13.15
CA GLY A 260 17.04 13.13 13.89
C GLY A 260 16.79 13.39 15.36
N PHE A 261 17.14 12.42 16.20
CA PHE A 261 17.51 12.68 17.57
C PHE A 261 18.55 13.80 17.57
N SER A 262 18.17 15.01 17.94
CA SER A 262 19.11 15.95 18.55
C SER A 262 19.36 15.42 19.95
N GLY A 263 20.34 14.52 20.09
CA GLY A 263 20.86 14.17 21.40
C GLY A 263 21.39 15.45 22.05
N SER A 264 20.70 15.88 23.10
CA SER A 264 21.26 16.73 24.14
C SER A 264 22.27 15.94 24.97
#